data_AF-A0A945BN22-F1
#
_entry.id   AF-A0A945BN22-F1
#
_cell.length_a   1.000
_cell.length_b   1.000
_cell.length_c   1.000
_cell.angle_alpha   90.00
_cell.angle_beta   90.00
_cell.angle_gamma   90.00
#
_symmetry.space_group_name_H-M   'P 1'
#
loop_
_entity.id
_entity.type
_entity.pdbx_description
1 polymer ?
#
loop_
_entity_poly.entity_id
_entity_poly.type
_entity_poly.pdbx_seq_one_letter_code
_entity_poly.pdbx_strand_id
1 'polypeptide(L)'
;MIQVIRTLLPLVLLFGGFAVGQAAEKDKGLGDGHDGNRASITHLIELWDDRGKQIKSADAQPRPVSMRNTCGKCHDYDTMAAGWHFHSGSTNVLSGRVGEPWMLTDNRIRTQIPISNRDWKGTYKPGDVDLNAWKFLKKFSSHFPGGNYGEMAPSEDEEGEGDEEEVDTSELFRWEISGKYEINCLACHHADRKQNQSDSALQAAKENYRWAATVGSGLASVKGTASELEDFYDPEFDGQKIITSYDKSRFDSENKVFLDIVRKPPSNRCYFCHSTQDLQTPGK
;
A
#
# COMPACT_ATOMS: atom_id res chain seq x y z
N MET A 1 -61.48 -61.71 12.35
CA MET A 1 -61.05 -61.20 13.67
C MET A 1 -60.16 -59.99 13.45
N ILE A 2 -60.68 -58.83 13.86
CA ILE A 2 -59.99 -57.62 14.33
C ILE A 2 -59.06 -56.86 13.36
N GLN A 3 -59.53 -55.67 13.02
CA GLN A 3 -58.87 -54.52 12.39
C GLN A 3 -57.59 -54.08 13.11
N VAL A 4 -56.59 -53.63 12.35
CA VAL A 4 -55.79 -52.46 12.74
C VAL A 4 -55.47 -51.64 11.49
N ILE A 5 -56.29 -50.62 11.22
CA ILE A 5 -55.97 -49.56 10.26
C ILE A 5 -54.97 -48.63 10.96
N ARG A 6 -53.70 -48.70 10.55
CA ARG A 6 -52.69 -47.71 10.93
C ARG A 6 -52.77 -46.55 9.95
N THR A 7 -53.46 -45.49 10.35
CA THR A 7 -53.39 -44.17 9.71
C THR A 7 -51.98 -43.61 9.92
N LEU A 8 -51.15 -43.66 8.88
CA LEU A 8 -49.90 -42.92 8.80
C LEU A 8 -50.22 -41.46 8.43
N LEU A 9 -50.16 -40.57 9.42
CA LEU A 9 -50.17 -39.12 9.21
C LEU A 9 -48.82 -38.72 8.59
N PRO A 10 -48.76 -38.05 7.43
CA PRO A 10 -47.50 -37.53 6.93
C PRO A 10 -47.14 -36.30 7.76
N LEU A 11 -46.09 -36.42 8.58
CA LEU A 11 -45.47 -35.30 9.27
C LEU A 11 -44.79 -34.43 8.21
N VAL A 12 -45.48 -33.39 7.76
CA VAL A 12 -44.91 -32.35 6.90
C VAL A 12 -43.91 -31.56 7.74
N LEU A 13 -42.63 -31.92 7.64
CA LEU A 13 -41.51 -31.12 8.12
C LEU A 13 -41.42 -29.86 7.25
N LEU A 14 -42.11 -28.80 7.69
CA LEU A 14 -41.85 -27.43 7.25
C LEU A 14 -40.45 -27.04 7.73
N PHE A 15 -39.44 -27.31 6.92
CA PHE A 15 -38.16 -26.61 7.01
C PHE A 15 -38.40 -25.15 6.62
N GLY A 16 -38.83 -24.34 7.59
CA GLY A 16 -38.74 -22.90 7.49
C GLY A 16 -37.26 -22.53 7.40
N GLY A 17 -36.77 -22.33 6.18
CA GLY A 17 -35.46 -21.76 5.94
C GLY A 17 -35.45 -20.35 6.48
N PHE A 18 -35.05 -20.17 7.74
CA PHE A 18 -34.65 -18.86 8.24
C PHE A 18 -33.38 -18.48 7.48
N ALA A 19 -33.53 -17.69 6.43
CA ALA A 19 -32.45 -16.91 5.89
C ALA A 19 -32.05 -15.90 6.98
N VAL A 20 -31.10 -16.29 7.83
CA VAL A 20 -30.42 -15.35 8.71
C VAL A 20 -29.57 -14.48 7.80
N GLY A 21 -30.13 -13.34 7.38
CA GLY A 21 -29.33 -12.29 6.76
C GLY A 21 -28.26 -11.88 7.76
N GLN A 22 -26.98 -12.16 7.44
CA GLN A 22 -25.89 -11.56 8.19
C GLN A 22 -25.90 -10.06 7.88
N ALA A 23 -26.37 -9.26 8.84
CA ALA A 23 -26.24 -7.82 8.74
C ALA A 23 -24.74 -7.44 8.70
N ALA A 24 -24.42 -6.33 8.04
CA ALA A 24 -23.09 -5.76 8.07
C ALA A 24 -22.60 -5.69 9.53
N GLU A 25 -21.38 -6.15 9.78
CA GLU A 25 -20.82 -6.17 11.12
C GLU A 25 -20.78 -4.75 11.68
N LYS A 26 -21.35 -4.57 12.87
CA LYS A 26 -21.38 -3.28 13.56
C LYS A 26 -19.93 -2.81 13.79
N ASP A 27 -19.69 -1.52 13.55
CA ASP A 27 -18.41 -0.83 13.75
C ASP A 27 -17.29 -1.20 12.74
N LYS A 28 -17.62 -1.80 11.59
CA LYS A 28 -16.67 -2.01 10.47
C LYS A 28 -16.98 -1.13 9.26
N GLY A 29 -15.94 -0.72 8.54
CA GLY A 29 -16.09 -0.04 7.25
C GLY A 29 -16.88 -0.89 6.25
N LEU A 30 -17.50 -0.25 5.26
CA LEU A 30 -18.31 -0.93 4.24
C LEU A 30 -17.56 -2.09 3.55
N GLY A 31 -16.23 -1.98 3.44
CA GLY A 31 -15.37 -2.99 2.83
C GLY A 31 -14.73 -3.98 3.81
N ASP A 32 -14.86 -3.78 5.13
CA ASP A 32 -14.16 -4.57 6.16
C ASP A 32 -15.03 -5.66 6.80
N GLY A 33 -16.35 -5.57 6.60
CA GLY A 33 -17.33 -6.56 7.05
C GLY A 33 -17.54 -7.71 6.06
N HIS A 34 -18.05 -8.83 6.56
CA HIS A 34 -18.63 -9.88 5.72
C HIS A 34 -20.16 -9.70 5.68
N ASP A 35 -20.71 -9.33 4.54
CA ASP A 35 -22.16 -9.14 4.34
C ASP A 35 -22.92 -10.46 4.08
N GLY A 36 -22.24 -11.60 4.21
CA GLY A 36 -22.79 -12.92 3.90
C GLY A 36 -22.70 -13.29 2.42
N ASN A 37 -22.39 -12.34 1.54
CA ASN A 37 -22.36 -12.53 0.10
C ASN A 37 -20.99 -13.09 -0.35
N ARG A 38 -21.04 -14.03 -1.30
CA ARG A 38 -19.84 -14.64 -1.91
C ARG A 38 -19.46 -14.00 -3.25
N ALA A 39 -20.30 -13.11 -3.77
CA ALA A 39 -19.97 -12.30 -4.94
C ALA A 39 -18.83 -11.33 -4.61
N SER A 40 -18.00 -11.02 -5.60
CA SER A 40 -17.00 -9.97 -5.49
C SER A 40 -17.69 -8.60 -5.44
N ILE A 41 -17.23 -7.73 -4.54
CA ILE A 41 -17.64 -6.32 -4.53
C ILE A 41 -17.01 -5.61 -5.74
N THR A 42 -17.84 -4.93 -6.52
CA THR A 42 -17.38 -4.11 -7.65
C THR A 42 -16.79 -2.80 -7.13
N HIS A 43 -15.51 -2.57 -7.38
CA HIS A 43 -14.84 -1.31 -7.02
C HIS A 43 -14.92 -0.32 -8.18
N LEU A 44 -16.12 0.20 -8.44
CA LEU A 44 -16.35 1.36 -9.29
C LEU A 44 -16.49 2.58 -8.38
N ILE A 45 -15.37 3.25 -8.12
CA ILE A 45 -15.25 4.23 -7.03
C ILE A 45 -14.63 5.54 -7.50
N GLU A 46 -14.86 6.60 -6.73
CA GLU A 46 -14.16 7.87 -6.93
C GLU A 46 -12.72 7.76 -6.43
N LEU A 47 -11.80 8.43 -7.13
CA LEU A 47 -10.41 8.55 -6.69
C LEU A 47 -10.20 9.86 -5.94
N TRP A 48 -9.38 9.84 -4.89
CA TRP A 48 -9.09 10.99 -4.03
C TRP A 48 -7.59 11.18 -3.89
N ASP A 49 -7.14 12.43 -3.88
CA ASP A 49 -5.74 12.77 -3.62
C ASP A 49 -5.42 12.84 -2.12
N ASP A 50 -4.15 13.07 -1.78
CA ASP A 50 -3.64 13.16 -0.40
C ASP A 50 -4.19 14.38 0.38
N ARG A 51 -4.76 15.36 -0.32
CA ARG A 51 -5.44 16.53 0.27
C ARG A 51 -6.95 16.32 0.44
N GLY A 52 -7.45 15.13 0.12
CA GLY A 52 -8.87 14.80 0.24
C GLY A 52 -9.73 15.45 -0.83
N LYS A 53 -9.16 15.84 -1.98
CA LYS A 53 -9.89 16.33 -3.15
C LYS A 53 -10.14 15.18 -4.13
N GLN A 54 -11.36 15.10 -4.64
CA GLN A 54 -11.70 14.15 -5.69
C GLN A 54 -10.91 14.46 -6.96
N ILE A 55 -10.31 13.42 -7.55
CA ILE A 55 -9.62 13.49 -8.84
C ILE A 55 -10.64 13.25 -9.96
N LYS A 56 -10.69 14.17 -10.92
CA LYS A 56 -11.61 14.12 -12.07
C LYS A 56 -10.83 14.05 -13.37
N SER A 57 -11.43 13.43 -14.39
CA SER A 57 -10.79 13.26 -15.70
C SER A 57 -10.52 14.60 -16.42
N ALA A 58 -11.25 15.65 -16.03
CA ALA A 58 -11.14 17.00 -16.57
C ALA A 58 -10.17 17.91 -15.78
N ASP A 59 -9.59 17.44 -14.67
CA ASP A 59 -8.64 18.24 -13.90
C ASP A 59 -7.41 18.57 -14.77
N ALA A 60 -7.03 19.85 -14.81
CA ALA A 60 -5.90 20.31 -15.62
C ALA A 60 -4.54 19.84 -15.06
N GLN A 61 -4.42 19.80 -13.73
CA GLN A 61 -3.22 19.39 -13.00
C GLN A 61 -3.61 18.52 -11.80
N PRO A 62 -4.07 17.27 -12.05
CA PRO A 62 -4.52 16.40 -10.98
C PRO A 62 -3.34 15.92 -10.12
N ARG A 63 -3.57 15.81 -8.82
CA ARG A 63 -2.64 15.14 -7.90
C ARG A 63 -2.73 13.60 -8.07
N PRO A 64 -1.68 12.86 -7.68
CA PRO A 64 -1.74 11.39 -7.66
C PRO A 64 -2.80 10.90 -6.67
N VAL A 65 -3.25 9.66 -6.87
CA VAL A 65 -4.22 9.02 -5.99
C VAL A 65 -3.58 8.72 -4.65
N SER A 66 -4.26 9.07 -3.56
CA SER A 66 -3.97 8.63 -2.20
C SER A 66 -4.78 7.36 -1.92
N MET A 67 -4.09 6.27 -1.59
CA MET A 67 -4.73 5.03 -1.17
C MET A 67 -5.41 5.22 0.18
N ARG A 68 -4.83 6.03 1.06
CA ARG A 68 -5.46 6.39 2.34
C ARG A 68 -6.79 7.09 2.13
N ASN A 69 -6.85 8.10 1.27
CA ASN A 69 -8.09 8.85 1.06
C ASN A 69 -9.06 8.17 0.09
N THR A 70 -8.60 7.25 -0.76
CA THR A 70 -9.45 6.51 -1.71
C THR A 70 -10.01 5.23 -1.09
N CYS A 71 -9.14 4.31 -0.66
CA CYS A 71 -9.55 3.06 -0.04
C CYS A 71 -10.09 3.28 1.38
N GLY A 72 -9.57 4.28 2.10
CA GLY A 72 -10.00 4.63 3.45
C GLY A 72 -11.44 5.13 3.59
N LYS A 73 -12.13 5.42 2.46
CA LYS A 73 -13.57 5.72 2.47
C LYS A 73 -14.42 4.51 2.83
N CYS A 74 -13.91 3.31 2.59
CA CYS A 74 -14.63 2.05 2.79
C CYS A 74 -13.89 1.07 3.70
N HIS A 75 -12.57 1.19 3.80
CA HIS A 75 -11.71 0.32 4.59
C HIS A 75 -11.04 1.09 5.73
N ASP A 76 -10.87 0.46 6.89
CA ASP A 76 -10.03 0.96 7.96
C ASP A 76 -8.55 0.82 7.57
N TYR A 77 -7.99 1.94 7.09
CA TYR A 77 -6.61 2.02 6.66
C TYR A 77 -5.62 1.70 7.79
N ASP A 78 -5.90 2.14 9.02
CA ASP A 78 -4.96 1.96 10.13
C ASP A 78 -4.96 0.51 10.62
N THR A 79 -6.13 -0.15 10.59
CA THR A 79 -6.21 -1.61 10.77
C THR A 79 -5.40 -2.35 9.69
N MET A 80 -5.47 -1.94 8.42
CA MET A 80 -4.63 -2.52 7.37
C MET A 80 -3.14 -2.25 7.59
N ALA A 81 -2.77 -1.04 8.04
CA ALA A 81 -1.40 -0.62 8.30
C ALA A 81 -0.72 -1.41 9.43
N ALA A 82 -1.49 -2.02 10.33
CA ALA A 82 -0.96 -2.96 11.32
C ALA A 82 -0.47 -4.29 10.72
N GLY A 83 -0.80 -4.58 9.44
CA GLY A 83 -0.39 -5.79 8.75
C GLY A 83 1.14 -5.94 8.63
N TRP A 84 1.61 -7.19 8.59
CA TRP A 84 3.03 -7.54 8.58
C TRP A 84 3.88 -6.86 7.49
N HIS A 85 3.30 -6.57 6.32
CA HIS A 85 3.99 -5.89 5.22
C HIS A 85 4.12 -4.37 5.42
N PHE A 86 3.28 -3.76 6.26
CA PHE A 86 3.15 -2.31 6.44
C PHE A 86 3.55 -1.86 7.85
N HIS A 87 4.09 -2.77 8.66
CA HIS A 87 4.45 -2.52 10.06
C HIS A 87 5.91 -2.89 10.37
N SER A 88 6.82 -2.62 9.43
CA SER A 88 8.24 -3.03 9.52
C SER A 88 9.06 -2.24 10.55
N GLY A 89 8.70 -0.98 10.79
CA GLY A 89 9.43 -0.06 11.67
C GLY A 89 8.88 0.06 13.08
N SER A 90 7.97 -0.81 13.48
CA SER A 90 7.50 -0.88 14.86
C SER A 90 8.08 -2.11 15.56
N THR A 91 8.29 -1.96 16.86
CA THR A 91 8.75 -3.02 17.77
C THR A 91 7.60 -3.92 18.23
N ASN A 92 6.35 -3.52 17.99
CA ASN A 92 5.19 -4.32 18.37
C ASN A 92 5.00 -5.49 17.38
N VAL A 93 5.55 -6.65 17.75
CA VAL A 93 5.48 -7.85 16.93
C VAL A 93 4.11 -8.51 17.11
N LEU A 94 3.26 -8.45 16.07
CA LEU A 94 2.05 -9.27 16.04
C LEU A 94 2.41 -10.76 16.18
N SER A 95 1.58 -11.54 16.88
CA SER A 95 1.83 -12.98 17.02
C SER A 95 1.92 -13.66 15.64
N GLY A 96 2.98 -14.43 15.37
CA GLY A 96 3.19 -15.06 14.05
C GLY A 96 4.56 -15.72 13.88
N ARG A 97 4.78 -16.32 12.70
CA ARG A 97 6.11 -16.80 12.30
C ARG A 97 7.04 -15.61 12.06
N VAL A 98 8.31 -15.78 12.40
CA VAL A 98 9.38 -14.86 12.01
C VAL A 98 9.34 -14.69 10.49
N GLY A 99 9.28 -13.44 10.03
CA GLY A 99 9.34 -13.10 8.61
C GLY A 99 10.78 -13.00 8.12
N GLU A 100 10.97 -12.41 6.93
CA GLU A 100 12.28 -12.15 6.36
C GLU A 100 12.75 -10.74 6.76
N PRO A 101 14.01 -10.56 7.20
CA PRO A 101 14.56 -9.24 7.45
C PRO A 101 14.81 -8.50 6.13
N TRP A 102 14.89 -7.18 6.20
CA TRP A 102 15.38 -6.37 5.09
C TRP A 102 16.88 -6.61 4.94
N MET A 103 17.35 -6.85 3.72
CA MET A 103 18.77 -7.16 3.50
C MET A 103 19.53 -5.95 2.99
N LEU A 104 20.27 -5.30 3.89
CA LEU A 104 21.21 -4.25 3.49
C LEU A 104 22.45 -4.90 2.88
N THR A 105 22.75 -4.59 1.62
CA THR A 105 23.86 -5.20 0.88
C THR A 105 24.86 -4.14 0.40
N ASP A 106 26.15 -4.50 0.50
CA ASP A 106 27.27 -3.79 -0.14
C ASP A 106 28.07 -4.80 -0.97
N ASN A 107 27.97 -4.68 -2.30
CA ASN A 107 28.63 -5.58 -3.24
C ASN A 107 30.16 -5.41 -3.27
N ARG A 108 30.68 -4.23 -2.96
CA ARG A 108 32.12 -3.92 -3.02
C ARG A 108 32.87 -4.67 -1.93
N ILE A 109 32.31 -4.69 -0.71
CA ILE A 109 32.90 -5.40 0.43
C ILE A 109 32.25 -6.76 0.71
N ARG A 110 31.25 -7.15 -0.08
CA ARG A 110 30.51 -8.42 0.01
C ARG A 110 29.83 -8.62 1.37
N THR A 111 29.29 -7.55 1.91
CA THR A 111 28.59 -7.55 3.20
C THR A 111 27.08 -7.63 2.98
N GLN A 112 26.41 -8.43 3.80
CA GLN A 112 24.96 -8.47 3.92
C GLN A 112 24.59 -8.32 5.40
N ILE A 113 23.78 -7.32 5.73
CA ILE A 113 23.34 -7.03 7.10
C ILE A 113 21.82 -7.21 7.15
N PRO A 114 21.31 -8.17 7.94
CA PRO A 114 19.89 -8.32 8.17
C PRO A 114 19.35 -7.18 9.05
N ILE A 115 18.39 -6.44 8.54
CA ILE A 115 17.78 -5.27 9.20
C ILE A 115 16.34 -5.59 9.59
N SER A 116 15.98 -5.36 10.86
CA SER A 116 14.62 -5.52 11.37
C SER A 116 14.43 -4.75 12.67
N ASN A 117 13.30 -4.05 12.81
CA ASN A 117 12.94 -3.43 14.09
C ASN A 117 12.21 -4.39 15.05
N ARG A 118 12.10 -5.68 14.69
CA ARG A 118 11.31 -6.70 15.42
C ARG A 118 12.12 -7.58 16.38
N ASP A 119 13.28 -7.09 16.81
CA ASP A 119 14.20 -7.76 17.75
C ASP A 119 14.46 -9.24 17.44
N TRP A 120 14.55 -9.58 16.15
CA TRP A 120 14.84 -10.95 15.72
C TRP A 120 16.31 -11.30 15.97
N LYS A 121 16.56 -12.55 16.36
CA LYS A 121 17.92 -13.03 16.60
C LYS A 121 18.75 -12.90 15.31
N GLY A 122 19.86 -12.16 15.38
CA GLY A 122 20.78 -11.97 14.25
C GLY A 122 20.41 -10.83 13.30
N THR A 123 19.43 -9.99 13.66
CA THR A 123 19.13 -8.75 12.93
C THR A 123 19.63 -7.53 13.71
N TYR A 124 19.92 -6.45 12.98
CA TYR A 124 20.23 -5.14 13.52
C TYR A 124 19.00 -4.22 13.38
N LYS A 125 18.82 -3.31 14.34
CA LYS A 125 17.82 -2.25 14.18
C LYS A 125 18.31 -1.27 13.12
N PRO A 126 17.41 -0.58 12.40
CA PRO A 126 17.82 0.44 11.43
C PRO A 126 18.72 1.52 12.03
N GLY A 127 18.41 2.02 13.23
CA GLY A 127 19.26 2.99 13.94
C GLY A 127 20.68 2.50 14.25
N ASP A 128 20.86 1.20 14.51
CA ASP A 128 22.19 0.60 14.79
C ASP A 128 23.17 0.73 13.59
N VAL A 129 22.64 1.02 12.40
CA VAL A 129 23.40 1.16 11.15
C VAL A 129 23.12 2.49 10.45
N ASP A 130 22.72 3.52 11.20
CA ASP A 130 22.44 4.88 10.69
C ASP A 130 21.37 4.89 9.57
N LEU A 131 20.30 4.11 9.75
CA LEU A 131 19.12 4.14 8.89
C LEU A 131 17.92 4.73 9.64
N ASN A 132 17.74 6.03 9.52
CA ASN A 132 16.46 6.69 9.82
C ASN A 132 15.39 6.29 8.76
N ALA A 133 14.14 6.70 8.96
CA ALA A 133 13.03 6.35 8.06
C ALA A 133 13.28 6.75 6.59
N TRP A 134 13.87 7.94 6.37
CA TRP A 134 14.16 8.45 5.04
C TRP A 134 15.25 7.66 4.33
N LYS A 135 16.38 7.43 5.01
CA LYS A 135 17.50 6.61 4.52
C LYS A 135 17.04 5.17 4.26
N PHE A 136 16.22 4.62 5.14
CA PHE A 136 15.60 3.30 4.96
C PHE A 136 14.79 3.25 3.66
N LEU A 137 13.91 4.23 3.46
CA LEU A 137 13.06 4.28 2.28
C LEU A 137 13.90 4.42 1.00
N LYS A 138 14.90 5.30 0.97
CA LYS A 138 15.81 5.42 -0.19
C LYS A 138 16.51 4.10 -0.53
N LYS A 139 16.83 3.29 0.48
CA LYS A 139 17.52 2.01 0.26
C LYS A 139 16.58 0.90 -0.22
N PHE A 140 15.38 0.81 0.32
CA PHE A 140 14.50 -0.36 0.15
C PHE A 140 13.23 -0.12 -0.68
N SER A 141 12.92 1.13 -1.03
CA SER A 141 11.63 1.53 -1.61
C SER A 141 11.24 0.84 -2.91
N SER A 142 12.21 0.35 -3.69
CA SER A 142 11.92 -0.40 -4.93
C SER A 142 11.10 -1.66 -4.67
N HIS A 143 11.35 -2.38 -3.58
CA HIS A 143 10.66 -3.62 -3.21
C HIS A 143 9.77 -3.42 -1.97
N PHE A 144 9.29 -2.19 -1.79
CA PHE A 144 8.49 -1.77 -0.66
C PHE A 144 7.04 -1.51 -1.09
N PRO A 145 6.03 -2.04 -0.39
CA PRO A 145 4.64 -1.85 -0.78
C PRO A 145 4.04 -0.55 -0.20
N GLY A 146 4.85 0.33 0.39
CA GLY A 146 4.41 1.54 1.08
C GLY A 146 3.98 1.29 2.54
N GLY A 147 3.51 2.34 3.20
CA GLY A 147 3.20 2.35 4.63
C GLY A 147 4.45 2.48 5.51
N ASN A 148 4.28 2.43 6.83
CA ASN A 148 5.39 2.48 7.80
C ASN A 148 6.40 3.61 7.56
N TYR A 149 7.69 3.29 7.36
CA TYR A 149 8.78 4.17 6.94
C TYR A 149 8.44 5.07 5.74
N GLY A 150 7.50 4.66 4.88
CA GLY A 150 6.97 5.50 3.80
C GLY A 150 6.08 6.65 4.25
N GLU A 151 5.49 6.56 5.45
CA GLU A 151 4.58 7.54 6.03
C GLU A 151 5.12 8.20 7.32
N MET A 152 6.23 7.68 7.86
CA MET A 152 7.00 8.33 8.92
C MET A 152 7.70 9.54 8.33
N ALA A 153 7.43 10.73 8.89
CA ALA A 153 8.26 11.88 8.61
C ALA A 153 9.68 11.58 9.11
N PRO A 154 10.73 12.10 8.44
CA PRO A 154 12.04 12.23 9.07
C PRO A 154 11.82 12.86 10.45
N SER A 155 12.16 12.14 11.53
CA SER A 155 11.84 12.58 12.88
C SER A 155 12.62 13.83 13.22
N GLU A 156 11.97 14.79 13.91
CA GLU A 156 12.71 15.80 14.64
C GLU A 156 13.37 15.23 15.91
N ASP A 157 12.93 14.07 16.40
CA ASP A 157 13.50 13.40 17.56
C ASP A 157 13.23 11.89 17.44
N GLU A 158 14.27 11.05 17.28
CA GLU A 158 14.16 9.68 17.79
C GLU A 158 14.30 9.80 19.31
N GLU A 159 13.29 9.39 20.08
CA GLU A 159 13.35 9.24 21.55
C GLU A 159 14.33 8.11 21.96
N GLY A 160 15.59 8.23 21.55
CA GLY A 160 16.72 7.48 22.05
C GLY A 160 17.62 8.45 22.82
N GLU A 161 17.80 8.21 24.11
CA GLU A 161 18.77 8.95 24.93
C GLU A 161 20.18 8.85 24.29
N GLY A 162 20.59 9.89 23.60
CA GLY A 162 21.92 10.02 23.03
C GLY A 162 21.98 11.15 22.02
N ASP A 163 22.50 12.30 22.47
CA ASP A 163 22.86 13.53 21.73
C ASP A 163 21.86 13.99 20.66
N GLU A 164 21.26 15.16 20.89
CA GLU A 164 20.42 15.96 19.99
C GLU A 164 20.98 15.97 18.54
N GLU A 165 20.72 14.94 17.74
CA GLU A 165 21.05 14.94 16.31
C GLU A 165 20.12 15.96 15.66
N GLU A 166 20.69 17.11 15.29
CA GLU A 166 20.01 18.12 14.48
C GLU A 166 19.26 17.43 13.35
N VAL A 167 17.94 17.56 13.39
CA VAL A 167 17.05 17.21 12.29
C VAL A 167 17.66 17.76 11.02
N ASP A 168 17.99 16.89 10.07
CA ASP A 168 18.39 17.37 8.76
C ASP A 168 17.16 17.99 8.11
N THR A 169 17.01 19.31 8.28
CA THR A 169 15.90 20.09 7.71
C THR A 169 15.78 19.89 6.20
N SER A 170 16.88 19.55 5.51
CA SER A 170 16.83 19.19 4.10
C SER A 170 16.01 17.91 3.89
N GLU A 171 16.14 16.87 4.72
CA GLU A 171 15.37 15.64 4.61
C GLU A 171 13.86 15.88 4.79
N LEU A 172 13.46 16.79 5.68
CA LEU A 172 12.06 17.22 5.83
C LEU A 172 11.51 17.85 4.56
N PHE A 173 12.23 18.82 3.97
CA PHE A 173 11.78 19.45 2.73
C PHE A 173 11.74 18.45 1.57
N ARG A 174 12.77 17.60 1.46
CA ARG A 174 12.82 16.51 0.48
C ARG A 174 11.64 15.55 0.61
N TRP A 175 11.24 15.23 1.85
CA TRP A 175 10.09 14.38 2.13
C TRP A 175 8.77 15.03 1.69
N GLU A 176 8.58 16.33 1.91
CA GLU A 176 7.38 17.04 1.45
C GLU A 176 7.26 17.07 -0.09
N ILE A 177 8.38 17.32 -0.79
CA ILE A 177 8.43 17.28 -2.26
C ILE A 177 8.05 15.88 -2.77
N SER A 178 8.72 14.86 -2.23
CA SER A 178 8.56 13.45 -2.59
C SER A 178 7.17 12.89 -2.23
N GLY A 179 6.62 13.41 -1.13
CA GLY A 179 5.41 12.98 -0.45
C GLY A 179 5.49 11.58 0.17
N LYS A 180 4.43 11.22 0.89
CA LYS A 180 4.33 9.93 1.58
C LYS A 180 4.27 8.76 0.58
N TYR A 181 5.00 7.69 0.86
CA TYR A 181 4.78 6.39 0.25
C TYR A 181 3.70 5.64 1.02
N GLU A 182 2.44 6.00 0.80
CA GLU A 182 1.28 5.31 1.37
C GLU A 182 1.24 3.82 0.96
N ILE A 183 0.51 3.01 1.73
CA ILE A 183 0.21 1.61 1.41
C ILE A 183 -0.37 1.52 -0.01
N ASN A 184 0.37 0.88 -0.90
CA ASN A 184 -0.09 0.61 -2.25
C ASN A 184 -0.95 -0.67 -2.26
N CYS A 185 -2.22 -0.54 -1.85
CA CYS A 185 -3.19 -1.65 -1.83
C CYS A 185 -3.25 -2.40 -3.17
N LEU A 186 -3.10 -1.66 -4.28
CA LEU A 186 -3.18 -2.17 -5.65
C LEU A 186 -1.95 -2.99 -6.05
N ALA A 187 -0.81 -2.85 -5.37
CA ALA A 187 0.38 -3.68 -5.60
C ALA A 187 0.08 -5.19 -5.53
N CYS A 188 -0.76 -5.58 -4.57
CA CYS A 188 -1.12 -6.97 -4.32
C CYS A 188 -2.53 -7.31 -4.83
N HIS A 189 -3.48 -6.39 -4.70
CA HIS A 189 -4.89 -6.71 -4.91
C HIS A 189 -5.41 -6.37 -6.31
N HIS A 190 -4.67 -5.62 -7.12
CA HIS A 190 -5.13 -5.26 -8.46
C HIS A 190 -4.89 -6.40 -9.44
N ALA A 191 -5.96 -7.01 -9.96
CA ALA A 191 -5.92 -8.06 -10.97
C ALA A 191 -5.81 -7.52 -12.41
N ASP A 192 -5.98 -6.20 -12.60
CA ASP A 192 -5.77 -5.55 -13.89
C ASP A 192 -4.35 -5.83 -14.42
N ARG A 193 -4.27 -6.11 -15.72
CA ARG A 193 -3.01 -6.40 -16.42
C ARG A 193 -2.14 -5.16 -16.59
N LYS A 194 -2.71 -3.96 -16.43
CA LYS A 194 -1.96 -2.71 -16.37
C LYS A 194 -1.17 -2.55 -15.05
N GLN A 195 -1.44 -3.36 -14.03
CA GLN A 195 -0.68 -3.31 -12.78
C GLN A 195 0.80 -3.65 -13.02
N ASN A 196 1.67 -2.66 -12.79
CA ASN A 196 3.11 -2.72 -13.05
C ASN A 196 3.92 -2.24 -11.85
N GLN A 197 4.42 -3.20 -11.06
CA GLN A 197 5.21 -2.89 -9.88
C GLN A 197 6.61 -2.34 -10.23
N SER A 198 7.14 -2.66 -11.42
CA SER A 198 8.40 -2.08 -11.91
C SER A 198 8.28 -0.56 -12.08
N ASP A 199 7.12 -0.08 -12.53
CA ASP A 199 6.90 1.36 -12.66
C ASP A 199 6.75 2.03 -11.28
N SER A 200 6.10 1.38 -10.30
CA SER A 200 6.11 1.87 -8.91
C SER A 200 7.54 1.96 -8.37
N ALA A 201 8.37 0.93 -8.60
CA ALA A 201 9.77 0.92 -8.17
C ALA A 201 10.59 2.01 -8.88
N LEU A 202 10.32 2.29 -10.15
CA LEU A 202 10.95 3.39 -10.88
C LEU A 202 10.53 4.76 -10.33
N GLN A 203 9.26 4.93 -9.94
CA GLN A 203 8.84 6.15 -9.23
C GLN A 203 9.54 6.27 -7.88
N ALA A 204 9.64 5.18 -7.13
CA ALA A 204 10.35 5.16 -5.86
C ALA A 204 11.85 5.52 -6.02
N ALA A 205 12.52 5.01 -7.06
CA ALA A 205 13.91 5.35 -7.38
C ALA A 205 14.12 6.84 -7.75
N LYS A 206 13.05 7.51 -8.21
CA LYS A 206 13.01 8.96 -8.48
C LYS A 206 12.66 9.79 -7.25
N GLU A 207 12.48 9.14 -6.09
CA GLU A 207 11.89 9.71 -4.88
C GLU A 207 10.45 10.23 -5.11
N ASN A 208 9.76 9.79 -6.17
CA ASN A 208 8.36 10.16 -6.46
C ASN A 208 7.39 9.28 -5.64
N TYR A 209 7.58 9.17 -4.34
CA TYR A 209 6.87 8.24 -3.47
C TYR A 209 5.34 8.42 -3.50
N ARG A 210 4.85 9.66 -3.46
CA ARG A 210 3.41 9.99 -3.56
C ARG A 210 2.76 9.45 -4.85
N TRP A 211 3.54 9.30 -5.91
CA TRP A 211 3.05 8.92 -7.24
C TRP A 211 3.15 7.41 -7.51
N ALA A 212 3.87 6.65 -6.67
CA ALA A 212 4.20 5.26 -6.94
C ALA A 212 2.95 4.37 -7.16
N ALA A 213 1.92 4.53 -6.33
CA ALA A 213 0.67 3.78 -6.47
C ALA A 213 -0.12 4.18 -7.73
N THR A 214 -0.11 5.46 -8.09
CA THR A 214 -0.83 5.97 -9.28
C THR A 214 -0.26 5.40 -10.56
N VAL A 215 1.07 5.40 -10.69
CA VAL A 215 1.74 4.87 -11.89
C VAL A 215 1.68 3.35 -11.90
N GLY A 216 1.96 2.69 -10.77
CA GLY A 216 1.97 1.23 -10.71
C GLY A 216 0.61 0.60 -10.97
N SER A 217 -0.48 1.30 -10.65
CA SER A 217 -1.84 0.86 -10.98
C SER A 217 -2.26 1.09 -12.43
N GLY A 218 -1.40 1.74 -13.24
CA GLY A 218 -1.71 2.08 -14.62
C GLY A 218 -2.82 3.13 -14.76
N LEU A 219 -3.08 3.92 -13.71
CA LEU A 219 -4.08 4.98 -13.70
C LEU A 219 -3.59 6.25 -14.42
N ALA A 220 -2.30 6.55 -14.27
CA ALA A 220 -1.69 7.73 -14.87
C ALA A 220 -0.23 7.48 -15.24
N SER A 221 0.29 8.36 -16.10
CA SER A 221 1.73 8.55 -16.27
C SER A 221 2.20 9.76 -15.47
N VAL A 222 3.47 9.75 -15.04
CA VAL A 222 4.09 10.85 -14.29
C VAL A 222 5.39 11.25 -14.96
N LYS A 223 5.55 12.55 -15.21
CA LYS A 223 6.78 13.18 -15.70
C LYS A 223 7.38 14.03 -14.59
N GLY A 224 8.71 14.08 -14.52
CA GLY A 224 9.45 14.74 -13.44
C GLY A 224 10.02 13.73 -12.43
N THR A 225 10.99 14.19 -11.67
CA THR A 225 11.80 13.40 -10.73
C THR A 225 12.01 14.24 -9.48
N ALA A 226 11.46 13.83 -8.35
CA ALA A 226 11.58 14.56 -7.10
C ALA A 226 13.04 14.70 -6.68
N SER A 227 13.88 13.67 -6.86
CA SER A 227 15.32 13.70 -6.57
C SER A 227 16.15 14.69 -7.41
N GLU A 228 15.58 15.25 -8.48
CA GLU A 228 16.24 16.27 -9.32
C GLU A 228 15.80 17.69 -8.98
N LEU A 229 14.84 17.86 -8.06
CA LEU A 229 14.36 19.17 -7.62
C LEU A 229 15.21 19.69 -6.47
N GLU A 230 15.34 21.02 -6.40
CA GLU A 230 16.00 21.70 -5.29
C GLU A 230 15.25 21.47 -3.97
N ASP A 231 15.97 21.49 -2.85
CA ASP A 231 15.41 21.17 -1.54
C ASP A 231 14.25 22.08 -1.15
N PHE A 232 14.28 23.35 -1.57
CA PHE A 232 13.23 24.34 -1.28
C PHE A 232 12.21 24.49 -2.41
N TYR A 233 12.10 23.49 -3.30
CA TYR A 233 11.14 23.53 -4.40
C TYR A 233 9.71 23.70 -3.89
N ASP A 234 9.02 24.72 -4.39
CA ASP A 234 7.61 24.95 -4.14
C ASP A 234 6.86 25.02 -5.48
N PRO A 235 5.89 24.11 -5.75
CA PRO A 235 5.12 24.14 -6.98
C PRO A 235 4.32 25.43 -7.21
N GLU A 236 4.01 26.20 -6.16
CA GLU A 236 3.30 27.49 -6.26
C GLU A 236 4.20 28.60 -6.81
N PHE A 237 5.48 28.63 -6.43
CA PHE A 237 6.44 29.65 -6.86
C PHE A 237 7.29 29.23 -8.07
N ASP A 238 7.72 27.98 -8.12
CA ASP A 238 8.62 27.43 -9.16
C ASP A 238 7.86 26.79 -10.34
N GLY A 239 6.54 26.73 -10.23
CA GLY A 239 5.67 26.01 -11.14
C GLY A 239 5.69 24.49 -10.93
N GLN A 240 4.62 23.82 -11.34
CA GLN A 240 4.51 22.37 -11.25
C GLN A 240 5.53 21.68 -12.17
N LYS A 241 6.51 20.97 -11.59
CA LYS A 241 7.57 20.24 -12.31
C LYS A 241 7.35 18.73 -12.35
N ILE A 242 6.58 18.19 -11.41
CA ILE A 242 6.12 16.80 -11.43
C ILE A 242 4.68 16.76 -11.93
N ILE A 243 4.47 16.29 -13.16
CA ILE A 243 3.19 16.34 -13.85
C ILE A 243 2.55 14.96 -13.89
N THR A 244 1.35 14.84 -13.32
CA THR A 244 0.50 13.65 -13.42
C THR A 244 -0.44 13.78 -14.62
N SER A 245 -0.55 12.73 -15.43
CA SER A 245 -1.45 12.66 -16.59
C SER A 245 -2.26 11.37 -16.56
N TYR A 246 -3.50 11.46 -16.10
CA TYR A 246 -4.41 10.32 -15.99
C TYR A 246 -4.88 9.82 -17.36
N ASP A 247 -5.05 8.50 -17.47
CA ASP A 247 -5.74 7.87 -18.59
C ASP A 247 -7.24 8.16 -18.47
N LYS A 248 -7.72 9.15 -19.22
CA LYS A 248 -9.13 9.59 -19.20
C LYS A 248 -10.12 8.47 -19.53
N SER A 249 -9.68 7.42 -20.25
CA SER A 249 -10.54 6.28 -20.57
C SER A 249 -10.86 5.40 -19.35
N ARG A 250 -10.16 5.60 -18.23
CA ARG A 250 -10.42 4.91 -16.96
C ARG A 250 -11.62 5.47 -16.20
N PHE A 251 -12.03 6.69 -16.52
CA PHE A 251 -13.10 7.39 -15.82
C PHE A 251 -14.41 7.22 -16.58
N ASP A 252 -15.47 6.89 -15.85
CA ASP A 252 -16.83 6.94 -16.40
C ASP A 252 -17.37 8.39 -16.43
N SER A 253 -18.63 8.54 -16.85
CA SER A 253 -19.30 9.85 -16.91
C SER A 253 -19.49 10.53 -15.55
N GLU A 254 -19.36 9.78 -14.45
CA GLU A 254 -19.46 10.28 -13.07
C GLU A 254 -18.07 10.51 -12.44
N ASN A 255 -16.99 10.36 -13.20
CA ASN A 255 -15.59 10.37 -12.70
C ASN A 255 -15.27 9.25 -11.71
N LYS A 256 -15.98 8.11 -11.79
CA LYS A 256 -15.59 6.90 -11.07
C LYS A 256 -14.67 6.07 -11.95
N VAL A 257 -13.81 5.30 -11.27
CA VAL A 257 -12.84 4.42 -11.89
C VAL A 257 -13.13 2.99 -11.42
N PHE A 258 -13.18 2.08 -12.39
CA PHE A 258 -13.20 0.66 -12.10
C PHE A 258 -11.80 0.18 -11.74
N LEU A 259 -11.67 -0.45 -10.56
CA LEU A 259 -10.48 -1.14 -10.09
C LEU A 259 -10.81 -2.64 -10.00
N ASP A 260 -10.06 -3.47 -10.73
CA ASP A 260 -10.23 -4.92 -10.68
C ASP A 260 -9.54 -5.47 -9.43
N ILE A 261 -10.24 -5.50 -8.29
CA ILE A 261 -9.67 -5.86 -6.99
C ILE A 261 -10.04 -7.29 -6.61
N VAL A 262 -9.03 -8.10 -6.30
CA VAL A 262 -9.21 -9.47 -5.80
C VAL A 262 -8.93 -9.56 -4.30
N ARG A 263 -9.80 -10.26 -3.57
CA ARG A 263 -9.64 -10.47 -2.11
C ARG A 263 -8.38 -11.26 -1.77
N LYS A 264 -8.04 -12.28 -2.57
CA LYS A 264 -6.82 -13.09 -2.40
C LYS A 264 -5.85 -12.75 -3.53
N PRO A 265 -4.73 -12.07 -3.22
CA PRO A 265 -3.69 -11.79 -4.21
C PRO A 265 -3.18 -13.08 -4.86
N PRO A 266 -3.00 -13.11 -6.20
CA PRO A 266 -2.30 -14.20 -6.85
C PRO A 266 -0.81 -14.17 -6.49
N SER A 267 -0.18 -15.34 -6.39
CA SER A 267 1.22 -15.47 -5.92
C SER A 267 2.23 -14.70 -6.77
N ASN A 268 1.92 -14.42 -8.04
CA ASN A 268 2.78 -13.63 -8.91
C ASN A 268 2.98 -12.18 -8.43
N ARG A 269 2.04 -11.63 -7.63
CA ARG A 269 2.22 -10.30 -7.01
C ARG A 269 3.31 -10.31 -5.95
N CYS A 270 3.54 -11.44 -5.29
CA CYS A 270 4.58 -11.58 -4.26
C CYS A 270 5.99 -11.63 -4.86
N TYR A 271 6.14 -12.19 -6.07
CA TYR A 271 7.46 -12.43 -6.66
C TYR A 271 8.21 -11.15 -7.01
N PHE A 272 7.53 -10.04 -7.25
CA PHE A 272 8.24 -8.78 -7.48
C PHE A 272 9.12 -8.40 -6.28
N CYS A 273 8.62 -8.55 -5.04
CA CYS A 273 9.36 -8.20 -3.83
C CYS A 273 10.23 -9.36 -3.29
N HIS A 274 9.75 -10.60 -3.42
CA HIS A 274 10.37 -11.79 -2.79
C HIS A 274 11.11 -12.71 -3.77
N SER A 275 11.34 -12.29 -5.01
CA SER A 275 12.26 -12.98 -5.90
C SER A 275 13.56 -12.18 -6.05
N THR A 276 14.66 -12.90 -6.19
CA THR A 276 15.95 -12.30 -6.52
C THR A 276 15.96 -11.95 -8.00
N GLN A 277 15.94 -10.66 -8.34
CA GLN A 277 16.43 -10.23 -9.65
C GLN A 277 17.96 -10.27 -9.61
N ASP A 278 18.56 -11.15 -10.41
CA ASP A 278 19.97 -11.04 -10.73
C ASP A 278 20.16 -9.77 -11.58
N LEU A 279 20.68 -8.72 -10.96
CA LEU A 279 20.99 -7.45 -11.64
C LEU A 279 22.27 -7.55 -12.49
N GLN A 280 22.96 -8.71 -12.53
CA GLN A 280 23.91 -8.99 -13.60
C GLN A 280 23.13 -9.19 -14.89
N THR A 281 23.10 -8.13 -15.69
CA THR A 281 22.39 -8.06 -16.97
C THR A 281 22.68 -9.28 -17.86
N PRO A 282 21.66 -10.02 -18.34
CA PRO A 282 21.84 -10.88 -19.51
C PRO A 282 22.06 -9.97 -20.72
N GLY A 283 23.27 -9.99 -21.30
CA GLY A 283 23.57 -9.26 -22.54
C GLY A 283 24.67 -8.19 -22.46
N LYS A 284 25.72 -8.41 -21.67
CA LYS A 284 27.06 -8.05 -22.16
C LYS A 284 27.60 -9.18 -23.04
#